data_AF-A0A4U5MDG4-F1
#
_entry.id   AF-A0A4U5MDG4-F1
#
_cell.length_a   1.000
_cell.length_b   1.000
_cell.length_c   1.000
_cell.angle_alpha   90.00
_cell.angle_beta   90.00
_cell.angle_gamma   90.00
#
_symmetry.space_group_name_H-M   'P 1'
#
loop_
_entity.id
_entity.type
_entity.pdbx_description
1 polymer ?
#
loop_
_entity_poly.entity_id
_entity_poly.type
_entity_poly.pdbx_seq_one_letter_code
_entity_poly.pdbx_strand_id
1 'polypeptide(L)'
;MESMVGKADTHPFHKGASKEMACNVAKHLATFYAYFLSHPKDKWQGKYEKNSMIDMMKDEFFCYFEQICDMKPGVFDKAFEVFKNFSCSKPFFTYILTTCYKDLGKQDFSTFFYCCLGLSAVPTHGDLWGNNIMWKKNPDGSLSNEVAAFIDFQMFHEGCITNDLARYLCVCLDGDVRRKHEFEILKFMYDKIVEQVGEKGKTVDFTFRQMKQGYKTNFIGHAIQLMLMVSFMYGGESRLQSWTDEEKKIKKAELEKLLIRTQFAVEDAIEYFKGVPKDRF
;
A
#
# COMPACT_ATOMS: atom_id res chain seq x y z
N MET A 1 -7.36 17.74 -28.04
CA MET A 1 -6.80 18.27 -26.77
C MET A 1 -5.54 17.47 -26.49
N GLU A 2 -4.36 18.06 -26.68
CA GLU A 2 -3.13 17.42 -26.19
C GLU A 2 -3.17 17.44 -24.65
N SER A 3 -2.88 16.30 -24.05
CA SER A 3 -2.77 16.13 -22.61
C SER A 3 -1.71 17.08 -22.04
N MET A 4 -2.01 17.72 -20.91
CA MET A 4 -1.07 18.59 -20.14
C MET A 4 0.24 17.88 -19.75
N VAL A 5 0.28 16.54 -19.83
CA VAL A 5 1.43 15.71 -19.45
C VAL A 5 2.00 14.88 -20.61
N GLY A 6 1.57 15.15 -21.85
CA GLY A 6 1.97 14.36 -23.02
C GLY A 6 1.41 12.93 -22.99
N LYS A 7 2.12 11.99 -23.62
CA LYS A 7 1.75 10.56 -23.65
C LYS A 7 2.12 9.89 -22.32
N ALA A 8 1.12 9.34 -21.64
CA ALA A 8 1.28 8.60 -20.40
C ALA A 8 0.40 7.34 -20.38
N ASP A 9 0.72 6.37 -19.53
CA ASP A 9 0.01 5.10 -19.39
C ASP A 9 0.25 4.47 -18.02
N THR A 10 -0.56 3.48 -17.66
CA THR A 10 -0.52 2.83 -16.33
C THR A 10 0.47 1.67 -16.30
N HIS A 11 0.96 1.32 -15.11
CA HIS A 11 1.79 0.13 -14.94
C HIS A 11 0.90 -1.11 -14.71
N PRO A 12 0.91 -2.11 -15.60
CA PRO A 12 -0.02 -3.25 -15.51
C PRO A 12 0.17 -4.05 -14.22
N PHE A 13 -0.94 -4.47 -13.60
CA PHE A 13 -0.95 -5.21 -12.33
C PHE A 13 -0.03 -6.43 -12.29
N HIS A 14 0.02 -7.25 -13.35
CA HIS A 14 0.86 -8.45 -13.40
C HIS A 14 2.37 -8.16 -13.59
N LYS A 15 2.75 -6.92 -13.93
CA LYS A 15 4.16 -6.51 -14.06
C LYS A 15 4.67 -6.00 -12.71
N GLY A 16 5.97 -6.21 -12.49
CA GLY A 16 6.66 -5.71 -11.31
C GLY A 16 7.22 -4.33 -11.61
N ALA A 17 6.91 -3.35 -10.77
CA ALA A 17 7.52 -2.03 -10.84
C ALA A 17 8.98 -2.11 -10.37
N SER A 18 9.83 -1.26 -10.95
CA SER A 18 11.24 -1.18 -10.59
C SER A 18 11.46 -0.45 -9.26
N LYS A 19 12.67 -0.57 -8.71
CA LYS A 19 13.10 0.24 -7.56
C LYS A 19 12.99 1.73 -7.87
N GLU A 20 13.38 2.14 -9.08
CA GLU A 20 13.37 3.53 -9.53
C GLU A 20 11.95 4.10 -9.57
N MET A 21 10.98 3.33 -10.07
CA MET A 21 9.56 3.68 -10.02
C MET A 21 9.11 3.89 -8.57
N ALA A 22 9.47 2.97 -7.67
CA ALA A 22 9.13 3.07 -6.26
C ALA A 22 9.75 4.28 -5.56
N CYS A 23 11.02 4.60 -5.85
CA CYS A 23 11.68 5.81 -5.36
C CYS A 23 10.99 7.07 -5.89
N ASN A 24 10.55 7.10 -7.15
CA ASN A 24 9.81 8.24 -7.69
C ASN A 24 8.43 8.41 -7.06
N VAL A 25 7.69 7.32 -6.81
CA VAL A 25 6.44 7.38 -6.03
C VAL A 25 6.71 7.90 -4.62
N ALA A 26 7.70 7.36 -3.93
CA ALA A 26 8.11 7.82 -2.60
C ALA A 26 8.50 9.31 -2.58
N LYS A 27 9.18 9.80 -3.62
CA LYS A 27 9.52 11.23 -3.76
C LYS A 27 8.27 12.10 -3.85
N HIS A 28 7.30 11.72 -4.68
CA HIS A 28 6.06 12.48 -4.82
C HIS A 28 5.19 12.43 -3.55
N LEU A 29 5.11 11.27 -2.90
CA LEU A 29 4.45 11.12 -1.61
C LEU A 29 5.12 11.98 -0.54
N ALA A 30 6.46 12.01 -0.48
CA ALA A 30 7.18 12.89 0.43
C ALA A 30 6.80 14.36 0.23
N THR A 31 6.72 14.82 -1.03
CA THR A 31 6.27 16.19 -1.35
C THR A 31 4.84 16.46 -0.93
N PHE A 32 3.94 15.53 -1.20
CA PHE A 32 2.54 15.62 -0.80
C PHE A 32 2.40 15.70 0.72
N TYR A 33 3.06 14.83 1.47
CA TYR A 33 2.99 14.82 2.93
C TYR A 33 3.70 16.03 3.55
N ALA A 34 4.86 16.43 3.04
CA ALA A 34 5.56 17.64 3.51
C ALA A 34 4.74 18.92 3.28
N TYR A 35 3.88 18.95 2.26
CA TYR A 35 2.89 20.02 2.10
C TYR A 35 1.91 20.05 3.29
N PHE A 36 1.22 18.96 3.59
CA PHE A 36 0.22 18.91 4.67
C PHE A 36 0.80 19.05 6.07
N LEU A 37 1.96 18.45 6.35
CA LEU A 37 2.68 18.63 7.62
C LEU A 37 3.09 20.08 7.85
N SER A 38 3.28 20.84 6.77
CA SER A 38 3.63 22.26 6.84
C SER A 38 2.43 23.19 6.71
N HIS A 39 1.23 22.69 6.41
CA HIS A 39 0.04 23.50 6.23
C HIS A 39 -0.75 23.63 7.55
N PRO A 40 -1.45 24.74 7.82
CA PRO A 40 -2.29 24.87 9.00
C PRO A 40 -3.31 23.73 9.11
N LYS A 41 -3.33 23.04 10.26
CA LYS A 41 -4.13 21.81 10.46
C LYS A 41 -5.63 22.08 10.36
N ASP A 42 -6.10 23.26 10.77
CA ASP A 42 -7.51 23.70 10.67
C ASP A 42 -8.05 23.70 9.23
N LYS A 43 -7.17 23.71 8.22
CA LYS A 43 -7.58 23.72 6.81
C LYS A 43 -7.95 22.36 6.28
N TRP A 44 -7.47 21.27 6.87
CA TRP A 44 -7.62 19.93 6.30
C TRP A 44 -7.97 18.85 7.32
N GLN A 45 -7.56 18.98 8.58
CA GLN A 45 -7.72 17.95 9.58
C GLN A 45 -9.20 17.74 9.95
N GLY A 46 -9.62 16.48 10.02
CA GLY A 46 -11.00 16.07 10.31
C GLY A 46 -11.98 16.28 9.14
N LYS A 47 -11.50 16.63 7.94
CA LYS A 47 -12.37 16.83 6.77
C LYS A 47 -12.53 15.57 5.93
N TYR A 48 -11.61 14.61 6.06
CA TYR A 48 -11.57 13.41 5.22
C TYR A 48 -11.44 12.14 6.08
N GLU A 49 -12.38 11.91 6.99
CA GLU A 49 -12.24 10.83 8.00
C GLU A 49 -12.54 9.43 7.46
N LYS A 50 -13.37 9.33 6.41
CA LYS A 50 -13.88 8.05 5.91
C LYS A 50 -12.89 7.37 4.96
N ASN A 51 -12.29 6.27 5.40
CA ASN A 51 -11.58 5.37 4.50
C ASN A 51 -12.56 4.40 3.80
N SER A 52 -12.98 4.76 2.60
CA SER A 52 -13.92 3.94 1.79
C SER A 52 -13.36 2.57 1.38
N MET A 53 -12.05 2.32 1.53
CA MET A 53 -11.48 0.99 1.31
C MET A 53 -12.01 -0.05 2.29
N ILE A 54 -12.32 0.37 3.52
CA ILE A 54 -12.85 -0.51 4.58
C ILE A 54 -14.25 -1.01 4.20
N ASP A 55 -15.03 -0.22 3.47
CA ASP A 55 -16.36 -0.62 3.00
C ASP A 55 -16.33 -1.70 1.93
N MET A 56 -15.17 -1.93 1.30
CA MET A 56 -14.96 -3.04 0.36
C MET A 56 -14.68 -4.37 1.06
N MET A 57 -14.33 -4.36 2.35
CA MET A 57 -14.01 -5.58 3.11
C MET A 57 -15.31 -6.19 3.68
N LYS A 58 -16.10 -6.80 2.80
CA LYS A 58 -17.39 -7.41 3.13
C LYS A 58 -17.34 -8.93 3.05
N ASP A 59 -18.30 -9.59 3.68
CA ASP A 59 -18.38 -11.06 3.74
C ASP A 59 -18.52 -11.70 2.35
N GLU A 60 -19.12 -11.00 1.38
CA GLU A 60 -19.25 -11.53 0.00
C GLU A 60 -17.90 -11.69 -0.69
N PHE A 61 -16.84 -11.02 -0.22
CA PHE A 61 -15.49 -11.18 -0.75
C PHE A 61 -14.70 -12.31 -0.08
N PHE A 62 -15.23 -12.93 0.97
CA PHE A 62 -14.56 -14.01 1.68
C PHE A 62 -14.27 -15.21 0.78
N CYS A 63 -15.16 -15.51 -0.19
CA CYS A 63 -14.95 -16.61 -1.13
C CYS A 63 -13.66 -16.45 -1.96
N TYR A 64 -13.25 -15.23 -2.28
CA TYR A 64 -11.98 -14.98 -2.98
C TYR A 64 -10.77 -15.22 -2.08
N PHE A 65 -10.94 -15.05 -0.76
CA PHE A 65 -9.92 -15.37 0.23
C PHE A 65 -9.69 -16.87 0.34
N GLU A 66 -10.76 -17.66 0.30
CA GLU A 66 -10.68 -19.13 0.23
C GLU A 66 -10.08 -19.60 -1.09
N GLN A 67 -10.57 -19.03 -2.20
CA GLN A 67 -10.20 -19.43 -3.55
C GLN A 67 -8.69 -19.39 -3.82
N ILE A 68 -7.95 -18.48 -3.19
CA ILE A 68 -6.49 -18.40 -3.42
C ILE A 68 -5.77 -19.67 -2.94
N CYS A 69 -6.31 -20.35 -1.92
CA CYS A 69 -5.75 -21.60 -1.43
C CYS A 69 -5.90 -22.71 -2.49
N ASP A 70 -7.01 -22.72 -3.23
CA ASP A 70 -7.23 -23.64 -4.35
C ASP A 70 -6.34 -23.31 -5.56
N MET A 71 -6.03 -22.02 -5.76
CA MET A 71 -5.14 -21.59 -6.85
C MET A 71 -3.70 -22.08 -6.67
N LYS A 72 -3.24 -22.22 -5.42
CA LYS A 72 -1.91 -22.76 -5.11
C LYS A 72 -1.91 -23.51 -3.77
N PRO A 73 -2.33 -24.80 -3.78
CA PRO A 73 -2.49 -25.59 -2.56
C PRO A 73 -1.22 -25.65 -1.71
N GLY A 74 -1.35 -25.50 -0.39
CA GLY A 74 -0.23 -25.56 0.55
C GLY A 74 0.58 -24.28 0.68
N VAL A 75 0.44 -23.33 -0.25
CA VAL A 75 1.19 -22.06 -0.20
C VAL A 75 0.50 -21.02 0.68
N PHE A 76 -0.82 -20.94 0.61
CA PHE A 76 -1.60 -19.89 1.30
C PHE A 76 -2.27 -20.35 2.60
N ASP A 77 -2.29 -21.65 2.90
CA ASP A 77 -3.00 -22.25 4.02
C ASP A 77 -2.64 -21.59 5.37
N LYS A 78 -1.34 -21.34 5.61
CA LYS A 78 -0.88 -20.66 6.83
C LYS A 78 -1.39 -19.23 6.92
N ALA A 79 -1.37 -18.48 5.81
CA ALA A 79 -1.88 -17.11 5.78
C ALA A 79 -3.40 -17.09 5.97
N PHE A 80 -4.10 -18.04 5.36
CA PHE A 80 -5.53 -18.23 5.52
C PHE A 80 -5.89 -18.48 6.99
N GLU A 81 -5.24 -19.44 7.64
CA GLU A 81 -5.49 -19.74 9.05
C GLU A 81 -5.25 -18.54 9.98
N VAL A 82 -4.23 -17.74 9.70
CA VAL A 82 -3.91 -16.55 10.50
C VAL A 82 -4.92 -15.42 10.28
N PHE A 83 -5.37 -15.21 9.03
CA PHE A 83 -6.12 -14.01 8.66
C PHE A 83 -7.61 -14.22 8.36
N LYS A 84 -8.13 -15.45 8.30
CA LYS A 84 -9.55 -15.73 8.00
C LYS A 84 -10.54 -15.04 8.92
N ASN A 85 -10.21 -14.88 10.20
CA ASN A 85 -11.08 -14.19 11.16
C ASN A 85 -11.01 -12.66 11.04
N PHE A 86 -10.08 -12.14 10.23
CA PHE A 86 -9.82 -10.71 10.05
C PHE A 86 -10.13 -10.22 8.63
N SER A 87 -10.23 -11.11 7.64
CA SER A 87 -10.33 -10.78 6.22
C SER A 87 -11.56 -9.92 5.84
N CYS A 88 -12.62 -9.96 6.66
CA CYS A 88 -13.81 -9.11 6.51
C CYS A 88 -14.07 -8.25 7.77
N SER A 89 -13.11 -8.16 8.70
CA SER A 89 -13.27 -7.41 9.95
C SER A 89 -13.03 -5.91 9.72
N LYS A 90 -14.11 -5.13 9.75
CA LYS A 90 -14.03 -3.65 9.67
C LYS A 90 -13.17 -3.04 10.78
N PRO A 91 -13.30 -3.43 12.07
CA PRO A 91 -12.42 -2.92 13.13
C PRO A 91 -10.94 -3.18 12.83
N PHE A 92 -10.61 -4.39 12.36
CA PHE A 92 -9.25 -4.75 12.00
C PHE A 92 -8.71 -3.84 10.90
N PHE A 93 -9.41 -3.74 9.76
CA PHE A 93 -8.97 -2.90 8.64
C PHE A 93 -8.93 -1.40 8.99
N THR A 94 -9.85 -0.92 9.84
CA THR A 94 -9.82 0.45 10.37
C THR A 94 -8.55 0.71 11.17
N TYR A 95 -8.14 -0.26 12.00
CA TYR A 95 -6.89 -0.16 12.74
C TYR A 95 -5.70 -0.16 11.79
N ILE A 96 -5.54 -1.23 11.01
CA ILE A 96 -4.30 -1.46 10.28
C ILE A 96 -4.10 -0.54 9.08
N LEU A 97 -5.16 -0.03 8.43
CA LEU A 97 -5.02 0.86 7.27
C LEU A 97 -5.15 2.35 7.61
N THR A 98 -5.87 2.68 8.69
CA THR A 98 -6.20 4.09 8.98
C THR A 98 -5.63 4.57 10.30
N THR A 99 -5.88 3.87 11.41
CA THR A 99 -5.70 4.46 12.76
C THR A 99 -4.47 3.98 13.53
N CYS A 100 -3.67 3.05 12.98
CA CYS A 100 -2.48 2.52 13.63
C CYS A 100 -1.48 3.61 14.07
N TYR A 101 -1.44 4.76 13.38
CA TYR A 101 -0.57 5.89 13.72
C TYR A 101 -0.74 6.41 15.15
N LYS A 102 -1.93 6.24 15.74
CA LYS A 102 -2.28 6.72 17.10
C LYS A 102 -1.51 6.00 18.21
N ASP A 103 -0.97 4.82 17.93
CA ASP A 103 -0.27 3.98 18.92
C ASP A 103 1.24 3.98 18.76
N LEU A 104 1.75 4.50 17.65
CA LEU A 104 3.17 4.48 17.29
C LEU A 104 4.01 5.51 18.05
N GLY A 105 3.63 5.90 19.27
CA GLY A 105 4.36 6.87 20.11
C GLY A 105 4.24 6.65 21.62
N LYS A 106 3.43 5.68 22.06
CA LYS A 106 3.08 5.50 23.49
C LYS A 106 3.97 4.51 24.26
N GLN A 107 5.07 4.02 23.68
CA GLN A 107 5.82 2.88 24.23
C GLN A 107 7.14 3.22 24.93
N ASP A 108 7.53 4.49 25.07
CA ASP A 108 8.75 4.84 25.81
C ASP A 108 8.42 5.57 27.12
N PHE A 109 8.17 4.79 28.18
CA PHE A 109 8.03 5.30 29.56
C PHE A 109 9.39 5.55 30.22
N SER A 110 10.52 5.26 29.54
CA SER A 110 11.86 5.31 30.16
C SER A 110 12.55 6.67 30.05
N THR A 111 12.11 7.52 29.12
CA THR A 111 12.60 8.90 28.98
C THR A 111 11.53 9.89 29.41
N PHE A 112 11.77 10.54 30.54
CA PHE A 112 10.95 11.58 31.18
C PHE A 112 10.93 12.90 30.39
N PHE A 113 10.82 12.81 29.06
CA PHE A 113 10.91 13.93 28.14
C PHE A 113 9.97 13.72 26.94
N TYR A 114 8.68 14.05 27.13
CA TYR A 114 7.69 14.55 26.15
C TYR A 114 7.77 14.21 24.64
N CYS A 115 8.40 13.12 24.19
CA CYS A 115 8.67 12.91 22.78
C CYS A 115 7.78 11.80 22.19
N CYS A 116 7.00 12.19 21.17
CA CYS A 116 6.21 11.38 20.24
C CYS A 116 4.72 11.15 20.61
N LEU A 117 3.86 12.09 20.22
CA LEU A 117 2.38 12.01 20.24
C LEU A 117 1.78 10.99 19.24
N GLY A 118 2.53 9.95 18.85
CA GLY A 118 2.18 9.05 17.73
C GLY A 118 2.85 9.46 16.41
N LEU A 119 2.59 8.71 15.36
CA LEU A 119 2.97 9.08 13.99
C LEU A 119 1.94 10.09 13.46
N SER A 120 2.34 11.13 12.73
CA SER A 120 1.39 12.15 12.26
C SER A 120 0.38 11.54 11.28
N ALA A 121 -0.90 11.86 11.46
CA ALA A 121 -1.90 11.64 10.43
C ALA A 121 -1.68 12.64 9.30
N VAL A 122 -1.90 12.20 8.07
CA VAL A 122 -1.89 13.04 6.86
C VAL A 122 -3.01 12.57 5.93
N PRO A 123 -3.46 13.40 4.99
CA PRO A 123 -4.27 12.89 3.89
C PRO A 123 -3.49 11.83 3.11
N THR A 124 -4.19 10.80 2.68
CA THR A 124 -3.66 9.65 1.94
C THR A 124 -4.51 9.47 0.69
N HIS A 125 -3.89 8.96 -0.38
CA HIS A 125 -4.62 8.55 -1.57
C HIS A 125 -5.61 7.42 -1.26
N GLY A 126 -5.23 6.52 -0.36
CA GLY A 126 -6.03 5.39 0.11
C GLY A 126 -5.99 4.19 -0.83
N ASP A 127 -5.99 4.43 -2.14
CA ASP A 127 -5.87 3.40 -3.18
C ASP A 127 -4.68 3.61 -4.14
N LEU A 128 -3.46 3.80 -3.62
CA LEU A 128 -2.28 3.97 -4.47
C LEU A 128 -1.68 2.65 -4.98
N TRP A 129 -1.87 2.36 -6.26
CA TRP A 129 -1.27 1.21 -6.97
C TRP A 129 -1.05 1.54 -8.46
N GLY A 130 -0.46 0.61 -9.22
CA GLY A 130 0.04 0.86 -10.59
C GLY A 130 -1.00 1.39 -11.59
N ASN A 131 -2.28 1.03 -11.42
CA ASN A 131 -3.38 1.52 -12.26
C ASN A 131 -3.83 2.96 -11.93
N ASN A 132 -3.50 3.45 -10.73
CA ASN A 132 -3.86 4.80 -10.27
C ASN A 132 -2.68 5.77 -10.41
N ILE A 133 -1.65 5.37 -11.18
CA ILE A 133 -0.47 6.16 -11.48
C ILE A 133 -0.26 6.16 -12.99
N MET A 134 -0.28 7.35 -13.57
CA MET A 134 0.10 7.57 -14.97
C MET A 134 1.60 7.79 -15.03
N TRP A 135 2.31 6.98 -15.81
CA TRP A 135 3.74 7.08 -16.07
C TRP A 135 3.96 7.69 -17.45
N LYS A 136 4.92 8.60 -17.59
CA LYS A 136 5.28 9.13 -18.90
C LYS A 136 5.82 8.01 -19.80
N LYS A 137 5.72 8.20 -21.12
CA LYS A 137 6.34 7.29 -22.09
C LYS A 137 7.69 7.81 -22.58
N ASN A 138 8.64 6.92 -22.74
CA ASN A 138 9.87 7.16 -23.48
C ASN A 138 9.55 7.35 -24.99
N PRO A 139 10.49 7.89 -25.80
CA PRO A 139 10.27 8.06 -27.24
C PRO A 139 9.90 6.77 -27.99
N ASP A 140 10.35 5.61 -27.50
CA ASP A 140 10.04 4.27 -28.06
C ASP A 140 8.65 3.73 -27.64
N GLY A 141 7.91 4.47 -26.83
CA GLY A 141 6.58 4.10 -26.32
C GLY A 141 6.59 3.22 -25.06
N SER A 142 7.76 2.82 -24.55
CA SER A 142 7.87 2.13 -23.26
C SER A 142 7.55 3.07 -22.09
N LEU A 143 7.17 2.51 -20.93
CA LEU A 143 6.99 3.32 -19.72
C LEU A 143 8.33 3.85 -19.24
N SER A 144 8.40 5.12 -18.91
CA SER A 144 9.51 5.70 -18.17
C SER A 144 9.34 5.48 -16.67
N ASN A 145 10.35 5.85 -15.89
CA ASN A 145 10.26 5.87 -14.42
C ASN A 145 9.66 7.19 -13.89
N GLU A 146 9.20 8.10 -14.75
CA GLU A 146 8.65 9.39 -14.33
C GLU A 146 7.13 9.33 -14.16
N VAL A 147 6.66 9.73 -12.98
CA VAL A 147 5.23 9.90 -12.73
C VAL A 147 4.73 11.13 -13.49
N ALA A 148 3.72 10.93 -14.32
CA ALA A 148 2.98 11.99 -14.99
C ALA A 148 1.86 12.53 -14.09
N ALA A 149 1.09 11.64 -13.46
CA ALA A 149 0.01 12.01 -12.55
C ALA A 149 -0.38 10.86 -11.61
N PHE A 150 -0.88 11.23 -10.43
CA PHE A 150 -1.70 10.35 -9.59
C PHE A 150 -3.16 10.63 -9.91
N ILE A 151 -3.98 9.59 -10.03
CA ILE A 151 -5.38 9.69 -10.42
C ILE A 151 -6.25 8.80 -9.52
N ASP A 152 -7.56 8.98 -9.58
CA ASP A 152 -8.53 8.16 -8.86
C ASP A 152 -8.44 8.26 -7.33
N PHE A 153 -8.72 9.45 -6.82
CA PHE A 153 -8.75 9.78 -5.38
C PHE A 153 -10.05 9.35 -4.68
N GLN A 154 -10.78 8.35 -5.19
CA GLN A 154 -12.07 7.93 -4.63
C GLN A 154 -11.99 7.38 -3.19
N MET A 155 -10.79 6.92 -2.77
CA MET A 155 -10.51 6.39 -1.43
C MET A 155 -9.74 7.39 -0.53
N PHE A 156 -9.72 8.67 -0.92
CA PHE A 156 -8.98 9.70 -0.21
C PHE A 156 -9.46 9.89 1.23
N HIS A 157 -8.54 9.80 2.19
CA HIS A 157 -8.84 9.94 3.60
C HIS A 157 -7.61 10.32 4.44
N GLU A 158 -7.82 10.81 5.65
CA GLU A 158 -6.78 11.05 6.65
C GLU A 158 -6.41 9.75 7.36
N GLY A 159 -5.12 9.44 7.37
CA GLY A 159 -4.63 8.18 7.91
C GLY A 159 -3.14 8.18 8.15
N CYS A 160 -2.58 6.97 8.25
CA CYS A 160 -1.17 6.76 8.47
C CYS A 160 -0.34 7.20 7.26
N ILE A 161 0.71 8.01 7.47
CA ILE A 161 1.62 8.51 6.42
C ILE A 161 2.31 7.42 5.59
N THR A 162 2.30 6.17 6.05
CA THR A 162 2.90 5.03 5.35
C THR A 162 1.91 4.21 4.53
N ASN A 163 0.60 4.48 4.62
CA ASN A 163 -0.43 3.66 3.99
C ASN A 163 -0.25 3.56 2.47
N ASP A 164 -0.11 4.69 1.77
CA ASP A 164 -0.01 4.69 0.31
C ASP A 164 1.27 3.99 -0.20
N LEU A 165 2.40 4.18 0.51
CA LEU A 165 3.65 3.51 0.14
C LEU A 165 3.57 2.00 0.44
N ALA A 166 2.97 1.61 1.57
CA ALA A 166 2.74 0.20 1.89
C ALA A 166 1.89 -0.48 0.81
N ARG A 167 0.83 0.19 0.36
CA ARG A 167 -0.01 -0.30 -0.74
C ARG A 167 0.77 -0.45 -2.03
N TYR A 168 1.45 0.61 -2.47
CA TYR A 168 2.19 0.60 -3.73
C TYR A 168 3.27 -0.49 -3.74
N LEU A 169 4.07 -0.58 -2.66
CA LEU A 169 5.12 -1.59 -2.55
C LEU A 169 4.58 -3.01 -2.49
N CYS A 170 3.47 -3.24 -1.78
CA CYS A 170 2.85 -4.57 -1.69
C CYS A 170 2.28 -5.03 -3.04
N VAL A 171 1.53 -4.16 -3.71
CA VAL A 171 0.75 -4.53 -4.89
C VAL A 171 1.60 -4.53 -6.16
N CYS A 172 2.57 -3.62 -6.27
CA CYS A 172 3.24 -3.33 -7.54
C CYS A 172 4.65 -3.92 -7.67
N LEU A 173 5.38 -4.18 -6.59
CA LEU A 173 6.75 -4.72 -6.68
C LEU A 173 6.71 -6.25 -6.65
N ASP A 174 7.63 -6.87 -7.38
CA ASP A 174 7.90 -8.30 -7.20
C ASP A 174 8.50 -8.54 -5.80
N GLY A 175 8.17 -9.69 -5.20
CA GLY A 175 8.39 -9.92 -3.77
C GLY A 175 9.87 -9.86 -3.35
N ASP A 176 10.77 -10.34 -4.21
CA ASP A 176 12.22 -10.30 -4.03
C ASP A 176 12.77 -8.87 -4.10
N VAL A 177 12.33 -8.07 -5.07
CA VAL A 177 12.69 -6.66 -5.20
C VAL A 177 12.19 -5.87 -3.99
N ARG A 178 10.94 -6.11 -3.56
CA ARG A 178 10.38 -5.45 -2.36
C ARG A 178 11.20 -5.78 -1.12
N ARG A 179 11.42 -7.06 -0.80
CA ARG A 179 12.18 -7.47 0.40
C ARG A 179 13.59 -6.86 0.44
N LYS A 180 14.21 -6.69 -0.73
CA LYS A 180 15.53 -6.08 -0.86
C LYS A 180 15.55 -4.56 -0.60
N HIS A 181 14.47 -3.85 -0.95
CA HIS A 181 14.49 -2.38 -1.02
C HIS A 181 13.42 -1.64 -0.19
N GLU A 182 12.43 -2.31 0.40
CA GLU A 182 11.28 -1.65 1.03
C GLU A 182 11.68 -0.64 2.13
N PHE A 183 12.63 -0.99 2.99
CA PHE A 183 13.08 -0.10 4.05
C PHE A 183 14.05 0.97 3.57
N GLU A 184 14.77 0.72 2.47
CA GLU A 184 15.59 1.74 1.80
C GLU A 184 14.69 2.81 1.18
N ILE A 185 13.64 2.40 0.47
CA ILE A 185 12.65 3.30 -0.15
C ILE A 185 11.87 4.06 0.93
N LEU A 186 11.46 3.38 2.01
CA LEU A 186 10.80 4.04 3.13
C LEU A 186 11.69 5.09 3.80
N LYS A 187 12.99 4.78 3.98
CA LYS A 187 13.96 5.74 4.53
C LYS A 187 14.16 6.93 3.60
N PHE A 188 14.24 6.69 2.30
CA PHE A 188 14.29 7.74 1.30
C PHE A 188 13.08 8.68 1.38
N MET A 189 11.86 8.14 1.54
CA MET A 189 10.65 8.95 1.75
C MET A 189 10.75 9.79 3.04
N TYR A 190 11.16 9.17 4.15
CA TYR A 190 11.33 9.85 5.44
C TYR A 190 12.31 11.03 5.33
N ASP A 191 13.48 10.80 4.75
CA ASP A 191 14.53 11.81 4.62
C ASP A 191 14.05 13.00 3.78
N LYS A 192 13.33 12.73 2.68
CA LYS A 192 12.75 13.79 1.85
C LYS A 192 11.65 14.58 2.56
N ILE A 193 10.84 13.94 3.40
CA ILE A 193 9.85 14.65 4.22
C ILE A 193 10.57 15.58 5.20
N VAL A 194 11.57 15.07 5.92
CA VAL A 194 12.36 15.86 6.90
C VAL A 194 13.02 17.05 6.23
N GLU A 195 13.67 16.85 5.09
CA GLU A 195 14.31 17.89 4.28
C GLU A 195 13.31 18.99 3.89
N GLN A 196 12.19 18.63 3.24
CA GLN A 196 11.23 19.60 2.72
C GLN A 196 10.40 20.31 3.80
N VAL A 197 10.17 19.67 4.95
CA VAL A 197 9.56 20.33 6.11
C VAL A 197 10.57 21.30 6.73
N GLY A 198 11.85 20.92 6.78
CA GLY A 198 12.96 21.76 7.23
C GLY A 198 13.16 23.02 6.38
N GLU A 199 13.08 22.90 5.05
CA GLU A 199 13.13 24.04 4.10
C GLU A 199 12.04 25.09 4.37
N LYS A 200 10.94 24.70 5.01
CA LYS A 200 9.83 25.59 5.41
C LYS A 200 9.96 26.11 6.85
N GLY A 201 11.12 25.91 7.49
CA GLY A 201 11.40 26.34 8.86
C GLY A 201 10.62 25.54 9.93
N LYS A 202 10.20 24.31 9.61
CA LYS A 202 9.47 23.42 10.52
C LYS A 202 10.26 22.15 10.80
N THR A 203 9.83 21.39 11.80
CA THR A 203 10.40 20.07 12.12
C THR A 203 9.31 19.00 12.08
N VAL A 204 9.70 17.76 11.79
CA VAL A 204 8.84 16.59 11.96
C VAL A 204 8.86 16.13 13.43
N ASP A 205 7.71 15.69 13.94
CA ASP A 205 7.53 15.22 15.32
C ASP A 205 7.57 13.68 15.46
N PHE A 206 8.07 13.00 14.42
CA PHE A 206 8.19 11.54 14.36
C PHE A 206 9.54 11.07 13.81
N THR A 207 9.88 9.84 14.18
CA THR A 207 11.13 9.16 13.83
C THR A 207 10.93 8.15 12.69
N PHE A 208 12.02 7.81 12.01
CA PHE A 208 12.01 6.72 11.04
C PHE A 208 11.59 5.37 11.65
N ARG A 209 11.88 5.12 12.94
CA ARG A 209 11.43 3.90 13.64
C ARG A 209 9.90 3.82 13.68
N GLN A 210 9.22 4.91 14.02
CA GLN A 210 7.75 4.97 14.05
C GLN A 210 7.16 4.77 12.66
N MET A 211 7.77 5.42 11.65
CA MET A 211 7.37 5.25 10.26
C MET A 211 7.55 3.79 9.79
N LYS A 212 8.66 3.13 10.16
CA LYS A 212 8.88 1.70 9.87
C LYS A 212 7.85 0.79 10.54
N GLN A 213 7.43 1.10 11.76
CA GLN A 213 6.35 0.35 12.44
C GLN A 213 4.99 0.58 11.76
N GLY A 214 4.66 1.82 11.39
CA GLY A 214 3.43 2.14 10.65
C GLY A 214 3.37 1.44 9.31
N TYR A 215 4.48 1.44 8.56
CA TYR A 215 4.59 0.73 7.29
C TYR A 215 4.29 -0.75 7.46
N LYS A 216 4.92 -1.43 8.42
CA LYS A 216 4.70 -2.85 8.69
C LYS A 216 3.24 -3.15 9.03
N THR A 217 2.60 -2.30 9.82
CA THR A 217 1.19 -2.45 10.17
C THR A 217 0.26 -2.25 8.96
N ASN A 218 0.45 -1.18 8.17
CA ASN A 218 -0.33 -0.95 6.95
C ASN A 218 -0.15 -2.07 5.92
N PHE A 219 1.08 -2.59 5.80
CA PHE A 219 1.43 -3.65 4.84
C PHE A 219 0.57 -4.90 5.00
N ILE A 220 0.23 -5.28 6.25
CA ILE A 220 -0.59 -6.47 6.54
C ILE A 220 -1.92 -6.44 5.79
N GLY A 221 -2.61 -5.29 5.82
CA GLY A 221 -3.90 -5.15 5.15
C GLY A 221 -3.79 -5.25 3.65
N HIS A 222 -2.75 -4.65 3.08
CA HIS A 222 -2.52 -4.71 1.64
C HIS A 222 -2.10 -6.11 1.17
N ALA A 223 -1.39 -6.89 2.00
CA ALA A 223 -1.09 -8.29 1.70
C ALA A 223 -2.35 -9.16 1.69
N ILE A 224 -3.25 -8.99 2.67
CA ILE A 224 -4.55 -9.68 2.71
C ILE A 224 -5.42 -9.25 1.51
N GLN A 225 -5.45 -7.95 1.19
CA GLN A 225 -6.15 -7.45 0.01
C GLN A 225 -5.57 -7.99 -1.29
N LEU A 226 -4.25 -8.16 -1.39
CA LEU A 226 -3.61 -8.73 -2.57
C LEU A 226 -4.07 -10.18 -2.80
N MET A 227 -4.26 -10.98 -1.74
CA MET A 227 -4.86 -12.31 -1.86
C MET A 227 -6.24 -12.25 -2.51
N LEU A 228 -7.11 -11.35 -2.02
CA LEU A 228 -8.45 -11.13 -2.58
C LEU A 228 -8.40 -10.66 -4.04
N MET A 229 -7.52 -9.70 -4.34
CA MET A 229 -7.40 -9.09 -5.68
C MET A 229 -6.95 -10.11 -6.73
N VAL A 230 -5.96 -10.95 -6.42
CA VAL A 230 -5.48 -11.97 -7.37
C VAL A 230 -6.59 -12.98 -7.67
N SER A 231 -7.28 -13.47 -6.64
CA SER A 231 -8.42 -14.38 -6.81
C SER A 231 -9.56 -13.74 -7.59
N PHE A 232 -9.92 -12.50 -7.28
CA PHE A 232 -10.99 -11.79 -7.97
C PHE A 232 -10.68 -11.54 -9.46
N MET A 233 -9.44 -11.17 -9.78
CA MET A 233 -9.07 -10.78 -11.13
C MET A 233 -8.79 -11.98 -12.05
N TYR A 234 -8.31 -13.10 -11.49
CA TYR A 234 -7.87 -14.26 -12.28
C TYR A 234 -8.64 -15.56 -11.98
N GLY A 235 -9.49 -15.57 -10.96
CA GLY A 235 -10.26 -16.73 -10.53
C GLY A 235 -11.68 -16.78 -11.06
N GLY A 236 -12.28 -17.96 -10.93
CA GLY A 236 -13.66 -18.24 -11.26
C GLY A 236 -13.84 -18.76 -12.68
N GLU A 237 -14.79 -19.68 -12.85
CA GLU A 237 -15.09 -20.28 -14.16
C GLU A 237 -15.50 -19.24 -15.21
N SER A 238 -16.27 -18.22 -14.81
CA SER A 238 -16.71 -17.14 -15.70
C SER A 238 -15.54 -16.34 -16.29
N ARG A 239 -14.51 -16.06 -15.48
CA ARG A 239 -13.28 -15.41 -15.95
C ARG A 239 -12.51 -16.30 -16.91
N LEU A 240 -12.33 -17.56 -16.57
CA LEU A 240 -11.62 -18.53 -17.42
C LEU A 240 -12.30 -18.73 -18.78
N GLN A 241 -13.63 -18.71 -18.82
CA GLN A 241 -14.43 -18.79 -20.04
C GLN A 241 -14.40 -17.51 -20.87
N SER A 242 -14.11 -16.35 -20.26
CA SER A 242 -14.06 -15.05 -20.96
C SER A 242 -12.82 -14.86 -21.85
N TRP A 243 -11.81 -15.70 -21.69
CA TRP A 243 -10.54 -15.60 -22.43
C TRP A 243 -10.47 -16.59 -23.59
N THR A 244 -9.83 -16.17 -24.67
CA THR A 244 -9.45 -17.08 -25.77
C THR A 244 -8.38 -18.08 -25.31
N ASP A 245 -8.17 -19.16 -26.06
CA ASP A 245 -7.16 -20.16 -25.69
C ASP A 245 -5.72 -19.61 -25.72
N GLU A 246 -5.47 -18.58 -26.54
CA GLU A 246 -4.20 -17.85 -26.57
C GLU A 246 -4.04 -16.96 -25.34
N GLU A 247 -5.09 -16.22 -24.97
CA GLU A 247 -5.10 -15.39 -23.77
C GLU A 247 -4.94 -16.22 -22.50
N LYS A 248 -5.57 -17.39 -22.40
CA LYS A 248 -5.45 -18.29 -21.24
C LYS A 248 -4.00 -18.64 -20.93
N LYS A 249 -3.16 -18.85 -21.96
CA LYS A 249 -1.73 -19.14 -21.77
C LYS A 249 -1.00 -17.95 -21.14
N ILE A 250 -1.27 -16.75 -21.64
CA ILE A 250 -0.70 -15.50 -21.12
C ILE A 250 -1.19 -15.25 -19.69
N LYS A 251 -2.50 -15.38 -19.45
CA LYS A 251 -3.13 -15.16 -18.14
C LYS A 251 -2.67 -16.16 -17.09
N LYS A 252 -2.39 -17.40 -17.47
CA LYS A 252 -1.77 -18.39 -16.57
C LYS A 252 -0.36 -17.96 -16.15
N ALA A 253 0.45 -17.43 -17.07
CA ALA A 253 1.79 -16.93 -16.74
C ALA A 253 1.74 -15.67 -15.86
N GLU A 254 0.82 -14.74 -16.16
CA GLU A 254 0.55 -13.57 -15.31
C GLU A 254 0.12 -13.99 -13.89
N LEU A 255 -0.79 -14.95 -13.78
CA LEU A 255 -1.27 -15.48 -12.50
C LEU A 255 -0.13 -16.09 -11.68
N GLU A 256 0.71 -16.95 -12.26
CA GLU A 256 1.84 -17.54 -11.51
C GLU A 256 2.77 -16.47 -10.93
N LYS A 257 3.06 -15.41 -11.70
CA LYS A 257 3.86 -14.28 -11.22
C LYS A 257 3.18 -13.57 -10.04
N LEU A 258 1.87 -13.33 -10.13
CA LEU A 258 1.09 -12.70 -9.07
C LEU A 258 0.97 -13.58 -7.83
N LEU A 259 0.84 -14.90 -7.97
CA LEU A 259 0.81 -15.84 -6.85
C LEU A 259 2.15 -15.83 -6.09
N ILE A 260 3.29 -15.79 -6.81
CA ILE A 260 4.61 -15.65 -6.17
C ILE A 260 4.73 -14.30 -5.42
N ARG A 261 4.30 -13.19 -6.04
CA ARG A 261 4.28 -11.88 -5.35
C ARG A 261 3.43 -11.91 -4.10
N THR A 262 2.24 -12.50 -4.19
CA THR A 262 1.29 -12.62 -3.08
C THR A 262 1.86 -13.49 -1.96
N GLN A 263 2.48 -14.63 -2.29
CA GLN A 263 3.15 -15.50 -1.33
C GLN A 263 4.16 -14.71 -0.48
N PHE A 264 5.05 -13.96 -1.12
CA PHE A 264 6.06 -13.16 -0.41
C PHE A 264 5.42 -12.09 0.47
N ALA A 265 4.36 -11.44 -0.02
CA ALA A 265 3.64 -10.43 0.76
C ALA A 265 2.98 -11.03 2.01
N VAL A 266 2.31 -12.18 1.90
CA VAL A 266 1.61 -12.78 3.04
C VAL A 266 2.56 -13.40 4.06
N GLU A 267 3.69 -13.95 3.61
CA GLU A 267 4.77 -14.41 4.51
C GLU A 267 5.29 -13.26 5.39
N ASP A 268 5.52 -12.09 4.79
CA ASP A 268 5.99 -10.91 5.53
C ASP A 268 4.89 -10.32 6.41
N ALA A 269 3.64 -10.33 5.94
CA ALA A 269 2.49 -9.91 6.73
C ALA A 269 2.32 -10.76 7.99
N ILE A 270 2.49 -12.09 7.91
CA ILE A 270 2.47 -12.98 9.09
C ILE A 270 3.55 -12.57 10.09
N GLU A 271 4.76 -12.26 9.62
CA GLU A 271 5.85 -11.83 10.49
C GLU A 271 5.55 -10.46 11.13
N TYR A 272 5.06 -9.50 10.36
CA TYR A 272 4.72 -8.16 10.85
C TYR A 272 3.53 -8.18 11.82
N PHE A 273 2.57 -9.09 11.61
CA PHE A 273 1.41 -9.25 12.47
C PHE A 273 1.75 -9.67 13.90
N LYS A 274 2.91 -10.30 14.14
CA LYS A 274 3.38 -10.63 15.50
C LYS A 274 3.59 -9.38 16.37
N GLY A 275 3.94 -8.24 15.75
CA GLY A 275 4.15 -6.97 16.45
C GLY A 275 2.90 -6.11 16.62
N VAL A 276 1.75 -6.55 16.12
CA VAL A 276 0.50 -5.79 16.16
C VAL A 276 -0.29 -6.10 17.44
N PRO A 277 -0.61 -5.09 18.29
CA PRO A 277 -1.42 -5.28 19.49
C PRO A 277 -2.84 -5.77 19.16
N LYS A 278 -3.27 -6.86 19.79
CA LYS A 278 -4.55 -7.55 19.48
C LYS A 278 -5.77 -6.94 20.15
N ASP A 279 -5.57 -6.09 21.15
CA ASP A 279 -6.62 -5.36 21.89
C ASP A 279 -7.13 -4.11 21.15
N ARG A 280 -6.64 -3.87 19.92
CA ARG A 280 -6.92 -2.67 19.13
C ARG A 280 -8.01 -2.84 18.07
N PHE A 281 -8.53 -4.05 17.89
CA PHE A 281 -9.53 -4.39 16.88
C PHE A 281 -10.37 -5.60 17.27
#